data_AF-A0AAU7NR12-F1
#
_entry.id   AF-A0AAU7NR12-F1
#
_cell.length_a   1.000
_cell.length_b   1.000
_cell.length_c   1.000
_cell.angle_alpha   90.00
_cell.angle_beta   90.00
_cell.angle_gamma   90.00
#
_symmetry.space_group_name_H-M   'P 1'
#
loop_
_entity.id
_entity.type
_entity.pdbx_description
1 polymer ?
#
loop_
_entity_poly.entity_id
_entity_poly.type
_entity_poly.pdbx_seq_one_letter_code
_entity_poly.pdbx_strand_id
1 'polypeptide(L)'
;MNTKLIKTLAGGFAGTLVMTLMMRFAAPMLVGQPMDIAAMLGNMMGGIYALGMAVHIMLGVVAFPLLYALLLYRFLPGAPVMKGLLFGTALWLLAATMVMPMAGAGFFMANIGGFKAAMAALMGHWVYGGLLGAVAGKVGCDHCTEHSHVHG
;
A
#
# COMPACT_ATOMS: atom_id res chain seq x y z
N MET A 1 -23.27 -7.81 -4.09
CA MET A 1 -22.03 -7.45 -3.34
C MET A 1 -21.86 -5.94 -3.40
N ASN A 2 -21.54 -5.28 -2.28
CA ASN A 2 -21.49 -3.81 -2.21
C ASN A 2 -20.41 -3.25 -3.15
N THR A 3 -20.80 -2.49 -4.18
CA THR A 3 -19.90 -1.93 -5.21
C THR A 3 -18.73 -1.14 -4.62
N LYS A 4 -18.91 -0.49 -3.46
CA LYS A 4 -17.83 0.19 -2.73
C LYS A 4 -16.75 -0.79 -2.28
N LEU A 5 -17.16 -1.91 -1.68
CA LEU A 5 -16.26 -2.96 -1.22
C LEU A 5 -15.47 -3.58 -2.39
N ILE A 6 -16.13 -3.84 -3.52
CA ILE A 6 -15.47 -4.37 -4.72
C ILE A 6 -14.37 -3.43 -5.19
N LYS A 7 -14.68 -2.13 -5.34
CA LYS A 7 -13.71 -1.13 -5.79
C LYS A 7 -12.57 -0.96 -4.79
N THR A 8 -12.84 -1.03 -3.49
CA THR A 8 -11.80 -1.02 -2.44
C THR A 8 -10.84 -2.21 -2.58
N LEU A 9 -11.36 -3.43 -2.69
CA LEU A 9 -10.54 -4.63 -2.85
C LEU A 9 -9.76 -4.62 -4.18
N ALA A 10 -10.40 -4.15 -5.26
CA ALA A 10 -9.75 -3.99 -6.56
C ALA A 10 -8.61 -2.96 -6.51
N GLY A 11 -8.79 -1.85 -5.79
CA GLY A 11 -7.74 -0.86 -5.55
C GLY A 11 -6.57 -1.43 -4.76
N GLY A 12 -6.85 -2.22 -3.72
CA GLY A 12 -5.83 -2.94 -2.95
C GLY A 12 -5.07 -3.96 -3.79
N PHE A 13 -5.77 -4.74 -4.62
CA PHE A 13 -5.18 -5.68 -5.56
C PHE A 13 -4.26 -4.98 -6.56
N ALA A 14 -4.75 -3.94 -7.24
CA ALA A 14 -3.96 -3.17 -8.20
C ALA A 14 -2.72 -2.55 -7.52
N GLY A 15 -2.89 -1.94 -6.35
CA GLY A 15 -1.79 -1.39 -5.56
C GLY A 15 -0.75 -2.44 -5.20
N THR A 16 -1.19 -3.60 -4.69
CA THR A 16 -0.29 -4.69 -4.27
C THR A 16 0.49 -5.23 -5.44
N LEU A 17 -0.18 -5.48 -6.57
CA LEU A 17 0.46 -5.97 -7.79
C LEU A 17 1.55 -5.00 -8.27
N VAL A 18 1.20 -3.73 -8.47
CA VAL A 18 2.13 -2.73 -8.98
C VAL A 18 3.30 -2.50 -8.01
N MET A 19 3.02 -2.38 -6.71
CA MET A 19 4.07 -2.24 -5.69
C MET A 19 5.01 -3.44 -5.70
N THR A 20 4.49 -4.67 -5.79
CA THR A 20 5.30 -5.89 -5.81
C THR A 20 6.22 -5.92 -7.04
N LEU A 21 5.68 -5.59 -8.22
CA LEU A 21 6.48 -5.49 -9.44
C LEU A 21 7.55 -4.40 -9.32
N MET A 22 7.21 -3.26 -8.73
CA MET A 22 8.17 -2.17 -8.52
C MET A 22 9.30 -2.59 -7.58
N MET A 23 9.00 -3.31 -6.49
CA MET A 23 10.03 -3.81 -5.57
C MET A 23 10.87 -4.93 -6.16
N ARG A 24 10.30 -5.72 -7.07
CA ARG A 24 11.02 -6.80 -7.74
C ARG A 24 11.97 -6.28 -8.83
N PHE A 25 11.54 -5.29 -9.61
CA PHE A 25 12.24 -4.87 -10.82
C PHE A 25 12.85 -3.48 -10.75
N ALA A 26 12.20 -2.51 -10.10
CA ALA A 26 12.72 -1.13 -10.02
C ALA A 26 13.65 -0.92 -8.82
N ALA A 27 13.34 -1.53 -7.66
CA ALA A 27 14.19 -1.38 -6.47
C ALA A 27 15.66 -1.84 -6.66
N PRO A 28 15.97 -2.95 -7.36
CA PRO A 28 17.36 -3.32 -7.65
C PRO A 28 18.15 -2.23 -8.38
N MET A 29 17.51 -1.45 -9.25
CA MET A 29 18.17 -0.38 -9.98
C MET A 29 18.58 0.80 -9.08
N LEU A 30 17.89 0.96 -7.94
CA LEU A 30 18.15 2.05 -6.98
C LEU A 30 19.04 1.61 -5.81
N VAL A 31 18.85 0.38 -5.34
CA VAL A 31 19.43 -0.14 -4.09
C VAL A 31 20.49 -1.22 -4.34
N GLY A 32 20.58 -1.75 -5.57
CA GLY A 32 21.52 -2.82 -5.94
C GLY A 32 21.07 -4.23 -5.57
N GLN A 33 19.91 -4.36 -4.90
CA GLN A 33 19.35 -5.62 -4.42
C GLN A 33 17.81 -5.60 -4.58
N PRO A 34 17.14 -6.73 -4.86
CA PRO A 34 15.69 -6.81 -4.84
C PRO A 34 15.14 -6.69 -3.41
N MET A 35 14.05 -5.94 -3.25
CA MET A 35 13.31 -5.85 -1.97
C MET A 35 12.12 -6.81 -1.99
N ASP A 36 12.41 -8.10 -1.89
CA ASP A 36 11.38 -9.14 -1.94
C ASP A 36 10.61 -9.23 -0.61
N ILE A 37 9.44 -8.56 -0.57
CA ILE A 37 8.60 -8.47 0.62
C ILE A 37 8.11 -9.85 1.06
N ALA A 38 7.83 -10.76 0.13
CA ALA A 38 7.34 -12.08 0.45
C ALA A 38 8.41 -12.98 1.04
N ALA A 39 9.64 -12.92 0.51
CA ALA A 39 10.77 -13.59 1.13
C ALA A 39 11.02 -13.06 2.56
N MET A 40 10.94 -11.74 2.74
CA MET A 40 11.14 -11.12 4.05
C MET A 40 10.07 -11.54 5.07
N LEU A 41 8.79 -11.47 4.70
CA LEU A 41 7.69 -11.93 5.56
C LEU A 41 7.76 -13.44 5.81
N GLY A 42 8.13 -14.23 4.80
CA GLY A 42 8.33 -15.67 4.93
C GLY A 42 9.41 -16.00 5.95
N ASN A 43 10.54 -15.30 5.92
CA ASN A 43 11.63 -15.46 6.88
C ASN A 43 11.20 -15.14 8.33
N MET A 44 10.33 -14.14 8.51
CA MET A 44 9.76 -13.83 9.83
C MET A 44 8.80 -14.93 10.35
N MET A 45 8.28 -15.78 9.47
CA MET A 45 7.29 -16.82 9.79
C MET A 45 7.83 -18.24 9.58
N GLY A 46 9.15 -18.45 9.71
CA GLY A 46 9.76 -19.77 9.62
C GLY A 46 10.35 -20.14 8.25
N GLY A 47 10.60 -19.16 7.39
CA GLY A 47 11.32 -19.34 6.12
C GLY A 47 10.48 -19.81 4.93
N ILE A 48 9.15 -19.82 5.06
CA ILE A 48 8.26 -20.33 4.01
C ILE A 48 7.82 -19.17 3.10
N TYR A 49 8.37 -19.13 1.88
CA TYR A 49 8.05 -18.09 0.89
C TYR A 49 6.55 -18.01 0.56
N ALA A 50 5.89 -19.16 0.38
CA ALA A 50 4.47 -19.22 0.07
C ALA A 50 3.61 -18.59 1.19
N LEU A 51 4.02 -18.75 2.45
CA LEU A 51 3.35 -18.12 3.59
C LEU A 51 3.56 -16.60 3.58
N GLY A 52 4.78 -16.15 3.28
CA GLY A 52 5.07 -14.73 3.08
C GLY A 52 4.24 -14.09 1.96
N MET A 53 4.11 -14.75 0.82
CA MET A 53 3.24 -14.32 -0.29
C MET A 53 1.77 -14.27 0.15
N ALA A 54 1.28 -15.30 0.85
CA ALA A 54 -0.10 -15.35 1.31
C ALA A 54 -0.42 -14.17 2.25
N VAL A 55 0.48 -13.87 3.20
CA VAL A 55 0.32 -12.73 4.11
C VAL A 55 0.44 -11.41 3.37
N HIS A 56 1.38 -11.25 2.44
CA HIS A 56 1.52 -10.03 1.63
C HIS A 56 0.25 -9.73 0.84
N ILE A 57 -0.33 -10.75 0.18
CA ILE A 57 -1.59 -10.63 -0.55
C ILE A 57 -2.75 -10.34 0.41
N MET A 58 -2.86 -11.06 1.52
CA MET A 58 -3.93 -10.85 2.50
C MET A 58 -3.92 -9.41 3.05
N LEU A 59 -2.74 -8.91 3.42
CA LEU A 59 -2.58 -7.56 3.93
C LEU A 59 -2.86 -6.51 2.85
N GLY A 60 -2.26 -6.67 1.67
CA GLY A 60 -2.35 -5.69 0.59
C GLY A 60 -3.71 -5.62 -0.10
N VAL A 61 -4.43 -6.74 -0.18
CA VAL A 61 -5.71 -6.84 -0.90
C VAL A 61 -6.91 -6.74 0.03
N VAL A 62 -6.80 -7.22 1.27
CA VAL A 62 -7.94 -7.31 2.20
C VAL A 62 -7.74 -6.40 3.41
N ALA A 63 -6.74 -6.66 4.25
CA ALA A 63 -6.66 -5.98 5.55
C ALA A 63 -6.48 -4.46 5.44
N PHE A 64 -5.49 -4.00 4.68
CA PHE A 64 -5.20 -2.57 4.53
C PHE A 64 -6.28 -1.83 3.73
N PRO A 65 -6.84 -2.35 2.62
CA PRO A 65 -7.93 -1.69 1.93
C PRO A 65 -9.19 -1.54 2.79
N LEU A 66 -9.53 -2.54 3.60
CA LEU A 66 -10.67 -2.46 4.52
C LEU A 66 -10.40 -1.46 5.66
N LEU A 67 -9.21 -1.50 6.25
CA LEU A 67 -8.78 -0.51 7.26
C LEU A 67 -8.88 0.92 6.70
N TYR A 68 -8.37 1.14 5.49
CA TYR A 68 -8.47 2.41 4.79
C TYR A 68 -9.93 2.84 4.60
N ALA A 69 -10.76 2.00 3.97
CA ALA A 69 -12.12 2.38 3.59
C ALA A 69 -13.08 2.53 4.77
N LEU A 70 -12.98 1.66 5.78
CA LEU A 70 -13.95 1.59 6.88
C LEU A 70 -13.60 2.51 8.04
N LEU A 71 -12.30 2.67 8.35
CA LEU A 71 -11.87 3.38 9.55
C LEU A 71 -11.22 4.72 9.24
N LEU A 72 -10.34 4.79 8.25
CA LEU A 72 -9.46 5.95 8.07
C LEU A 72 -9.96 6.96 7.01
N TYR A 73 -10.70 6.52 6.00
CA TYR A 73 -11.09 7.35 4.85
C TYR A 73 -11.82 8.63 5.26
N ARG A 74 -12.68 8.57 6.29
CA ARG A 74 -13.45 9.72 6.78
C ARG A 74 -12.61 10.77 7.52
N PHE A 75 -11.45 10.38 8.07
CA PHE A 75 -10.60 11.26 8.86
C PHE A 75 -9.46 11.87 8.05
N LEU A 76 -9.06 11.23 6.95
CA LEU A 76 -7.99 11.72 6.09
C LEU A 76 -8.46 12.92 5.26
N PRO A 77 -7.70 14.03 5.23
CA PRO A 77 -8.07 15.22 4.46
C PRO A 77 -7.78 15.04 2.95
N GLY A 78 -8.44 15.89 2.14
CA GLY A 78 -8.17 16.02 0.70
C GLY A 78 -8.91 15.04 -0.22
N ALA A 79 -8.54 15.07 -1.49
CA ALA A 79 -9.10 14.22 -2.54
C ALA A 79 -8.75 12.73 -2.31
N PRO A 80 -9.49 11.77 -2.89
CA PRO A 80 -9.29 10.35 -2.60
C PRO A 80 -7.86 9.84 -2.81
N VAL A 81 -7.17 10.32 -3.87
CA VAL A 81 -5.77 10.00 -4.13
C VAL A 81 -4.87 10.53 -3.01
N MET A 82 -5.08 11.76 -2.55
CA MET A 82 -4.32 12.35 -1.43
C MET A 82 -4.51 11.55 -0.14
N LYS A 83 -5.76 11.16 0.17
CA LYS A 83 -6.04 10.27 1.31
C LYS A 83 -5.27 8.95 1.18
N GLY A 84 -5.25 8.40 -0.03
CA GLY A 84 -4.47 7.21 -0.36
C GLY A 84 -2.96 7.38 -0.12
N LEU A 85 -2.37 8.49 -0.57
CA LEU A 85 -0.96 8.82 -0.34
C LEU A 85 -0.62 9.01 1.15
N LEU A 86 -1.50 9.66 1.91
CA LEU A 86 -1.35 9.81 3.37
C LEU A 86 -1.38 8.44 4.07
N PHE A 87 -2.33 7.58 3.69
CA PHE A 87 -2.39 6.21 4.20
C PHE A 87 -1.15 5.39 3.83
N GLY A 88 -0.68 5.49 2.58
CA GLY A 88 0.56 4.89 2.12
C GLY A 88 1.77 5.36 2.94
N THR A 89 1.89 6.66 3.20
CA THR A 89 2.94 7.22 4.06
C THR A 89 2.90 6.64 5.48
N ALA A 90 1.71 6.50 6.06
CA ALA A 90 1.55 5.90 7.39
C ALA A 90 1.96 4.42 7.42
N LEU A 91 1.56 3.64 6.40
CA LEU A 91 2.00 2.25 6.25
C LEU A 91 3.51 2.15 6.07
N TRP A 92 4.11 3.03 5.26
CA TRP A 92 5.55 3.07 5.08
C TRP A 92 6.28 3.39 6.39
N LEU A 93 5.81 4.36 7.17
CA LEU A 93 6.39 4.68 8.47
C LEU A 93 6.33 3.46 9.40
N LEU A 94 5.17 2.80 9.52
CA LEU A 94 5.02 1.59 10.33
C LEU A 94 5.95 0.48 9.83
N ALA A 95 6.05 0.28 8.52
CA ALA A 95 6.95 -0.72 7.95
C ALA A 95 8.41 -0.39 8.28
N ALA A 96 8.88 0.80 7.94
CA ALA A 96 10.26 1.22 8.07
C ALA A 96 10.75 1.33 9.53
N THR A 97 9.86 1.62 10.47
CA THR A 97 10.21 1.87 11.88
C THR A 97 9.91 0.71 12.82
N MET A 98 9.03 -0.22 12.42
CA MET A 98 8.68 -1.38 13.25
C MET A 98 8.93 -2.71 12.54
N VAL A 99 8.29 -2.93 11.37
CA VAL A 99 8.36 -4.22 10.68
C VAL A 99 9.77 -4.54 10.20
N MET A 100 10.46 -3.56 9.61
CA MET A 100 11.82 -3.74 9.08
C MET A 100 12.86 -4.00 10.18
N PRO A 101 12.87 -3.28 11.32
CA PRO A 101 13.68 -3.66 12.46
C PRO A 101 13.44 -5.10 12.95
N MET A 102 12.17 -5.50 13.07
CA MET A 102 11.82 -6.87 13.48
C MET A 102 12.29 -7.93 12.47
N ALA A 103 12.35 -7.57 11.19
CA ALA A 103 12.89 -8.41 10.12
C ALA A 103 14.43 -8.39 10.03
N GLY A 104 15.14 -7.69 10.93
CA GLY A 104 16.61 -7.57 10.92
C GLY A 104 17.16 -6.55 9.93
N ALA A 105 16.31 -5.84 9.17
CA ALA A 105 16.72 -4.83 8.20
C ALA A 105 17.09 -3.48 8.84
N GLY A 106 16.84 -3.31 10.13
CA GLY A 106 17.15 -2.08 10.88
C GLY A 106 16.13 -0.96 10.65
N PHE A 107 16.27 0.12 11.43
CA PHE A 107 15.42 1.30 11.33
C PHE A 107 15.63 2.01 9.99
N PHE A 108 14.55 2.32 9.26
CA PHE A 108 14.62 2.80 7.88
C PHE A 108 15.52 1.95 6.98
N MET A 109 15.48 0.63 7.16
CA MET A 109 16.19 -0.33 6.33
C MET A 109 17.72 -0.13 6.33
N ALA A 110 18.28 0.40 7.43
CA ALA A 110 19.71 0.71 7.59
C ALA A 110 20.67 -0.41 7.17
N ASN A 111 20.28 -1.68 7.33
CA ASN A 111 21.14 -2.84 7.07
C ASN A 111 21.06 -3.38 5.63
N ILE A 112 20.10 -2.93 4.82
CA ILE A 112 19.83 -3.50 3.48
C ILE A 112 19.84 -2.46 2.34
N GLY A 113 20.28 -1.24 2.64
CA GLY A 113 20.36 -0.14 1.67
C GLY A 113 20.08 1.25 2.25
N GLY A 114 19.72 1.33 3.53
CA GLY A 114 19.54 2.57 4.28
C GLY A 114 18.58 3.54 3.61
N PHE A 115 18.98 4.81 3.51
CA PHE A 115 18.13 5.87 2.96
C PHE A 115 17.57 5.54 1.57
N LYS A 116 18.36 4.92 0.68
CA LYS A 116 17.90 4.55 -0.67
C LYS A 116 16.78 3.50 -0.61
N ALA A 117 16.94 2.48 0.23
CA ALA A 117 15.91 1.45 0.44
C ALA A 117 14.64 2.05 1.06
N ALA A 118 14.80 2.94 2.05
CA ALA A 118 13.69 3.63 2.68
C ALA A 118 12.89 4.47 1.67
N MET A 119 13.57 5.22 0.79
CA MET A 119 12.91 6.02 -0.26
C MET A 119 12.27 5.15 -1.33
N ALA A 120 12.93 4.08 -1.78
CA ALA A 120 12.33 3.13 -2.70
C ALA A 120 11.04 2.52 -2.12
N ALA A 121 11.06 2.14 -0.83
CA ALA A 121 9.89 1.63 -0.13
C ALA A 121 8.78 2.69 -0.01
N LEU A 122 9.12 3.96 0.26
CA LEU A 122 8.15 5.06 0.33
C LEU A 122 7.43 5.23 -1.01
N MET A 123 8.16 5.25 -2.12
CA MET A 123 7.59 5.33 -3.45
C MET A 123 6.60 4.18 -3.70
N GLY A 124 6.92 2.96 -3.24
CA GLY A 124 6.02 1.81 -3.38
C GLY A 124 4.72 1.97 -2.62
N HIS A 125 4.80 2.48 -1.39
CA HIS A 125 3.62 2.73 -0.58
C HIS A 125 2.78 3.89 -1.11
N TRP A 126 3.39 4.90 -1.73
CA TRP A 126 2.66 5.94 -2.44
C TRP A 126 1.95 5.41 -3.68
N VAL A 127 2.59 4.54 -4.46
CA VAL A 127 1.93 3.87 -5.60
C VAL A 127 0.77 3.01 -5.11
N TYR A 128 0.99 2.19 -4.08
CA TYR A 128 -0.06 1.39 -3.44
C TYR A 128 -1.23 2.24 -2.97
N GLY A 129 -0.95 3.24 -2.13
CA GLY A 129 -1.95 4.10 -1.52
C GLY A 129 -2.68 4.96 -2.56
N GLY A 130 -1.95 5.52 -3.52
CA GLY A 130 -2.51 6.31 -4.62
C GLY A 130 -3.47 5.49 -5.49
N LEU A 131 -3.11 4.27 -5.86
CA LEU A 131 -4.00 3.36 -6.61
C LEU A 131 -5.23 2.95 -5.79
N LEU A 132 -5.04 2.62 -4.51
CA LEU A 132 -6.14 2.32 -3.60
C LEU A 132 -7.13 3.50 -3.52
N GLY A 133 -6.61 4.71 -3.28
CA GLY A 133 -7.42 5.93 -3.21
C GLY A 133 -8.10 6.27 -4.53
N ALA A 134 -7.42 6.11 -5.66
CA ALA A 134 -7.96 6.37 -6.99
C ALA A 134 -9.10 5.41 -7.35
N VAL A 135 -9.01 4.13 -7.01
CA VAL A 135 -10.02 3.13 -7.35
C VAL A 135 -11.17 3.14 -6.35
N ALA A 136 -10.89 3.22 -5.04
CA ALA A 136 -11.91 3.28 -4.00
C ALA A 136 -12.67 4.62 -4.01
N GLY A 137 -12.00 5.73 -4.32
CA GLY A 137 -12.56 7.08 -4.32
C GLY A 137 -13.55 7.39 -5.43
N LYS A 138 -13.49 6.67 -6.56
CA LYS A 138 -14.37 6.88 -7.72
C LYS A 138 -15.85 6.67 -7.42
N VAL A 139 -16.23 6.04 -6.30
CA VAL A 139 -17.65 5.87 -5.89
C VAL A 139 -18.22 7.07 -5.16
N GLY A 140 -17.38 8.00 -4.69
CA GLY A 140 -17.85 9.25 -4.09
C GLY A 140 -18.39 10.23 -5.15
N CYS A 141 -17.80 10.22 -6.35
CA CYS A 141 -18.19 11.11 -7.44
C CYS A 141 -19.38 10.64 -8.27
N ASP A 142 -19.77 9.36 -8.18
CA ASP A 142 -20.96 8.85 -8.89
C ASP A 142 -22.26 9.52 -8.35
N HIS A 143 -22.23 10.19 -7.19
CA HIS A 143 -23.33 11.03 -6.66
C HIS A 143 -23.03 12.55 -6.74
N CYS A 144 -21.86 12.97 -7.21
CA CYS A 144 -21.53 14.40 -7.32
C CYS A 144 -22.13 15.05 -8.57
N THR A 145 -22.52 14.28 -9.58
CA THR A 145 -23.18 14.77 -10.79
C THR A 145 -24.68 15.04 -10.64
N GLU A 146 -25.33 14.52 -9.59
CA GLU A 146 -26.78 14.68 -9.42
C GLU A 146 -27.18 15.99 -8.74
N HIS A 147 -26.29 16.57 -7.92
CA HIS A 147 -26.56 17.83 -7.21
C HIS A 147 -26.26 19.10 -8.02
N SER A 148 -25.60 19.00 -9.18
CA SER A 148 -25.31 20.16 -10.05
C SER A 148 -26.45 20.53 -11.00
N HIS A 149 -27.52 19.73 -11.08
CA HIS A 149 -28.64 19.95 -12.01
C HIS A 149 -29.92 20.51 -11.38
N VAL A 150 -29.93 20.81 -10.06
CA VAL A 150 -31.14 21.28 -9.36
C VAL A 150 -31.12 22.80 -9.08
N HIS A 151 -30.06 23.51 -9.48
CA HIS A 151 -29.91 24.96 -9.25
C HIS A 151 -29.52 25.76 -10.50
N GLY A 152 -30.03 25.36 -11.68
CA GLY A 152 -29.93 26.14 -12.92
C GLY A 152 -31.30 26.54 -13.44
#